data_AF-A0A0T6AUH5-F1
#
_entry.id   AF-A0A0T6AUH5-F1
#
_cell.length_a   1.000
_cell.length_b   1.000
_cell.length_c   1.000
_cell.angle_alpha   90.00
_cell.angle_beta   90.00
_cell.angle_gamma   90.00
#
_symmetry.space_group_name_H-M   'P 1'
#
loop_
_entity.id
_entity.type
_entity.pdbx_description
1 polymer ?
#
loop_
_entity_poly.entity_id
_entity_poly.type
_entity_poly.pdbx_seq_one_letter_code
_entity_poly.pdbx_strand_id
1 'polypeptide(L)'
;VPQYIQRWRLENETVHIHSDTYNTKILITSAMANLKLTSNILEIVCRVCLKMHEERYNIFEHSEHNRLLADMVIEIISIQVLKDDGLPKTICTNCFERLKEAYDFKTLAVESNEKLRSFC
;
A
#
# COMPACT_ATOMS: atom_id res chain seq x y z
N VAL A 1 32.33 -44.98 -3.06
CA VAL A 1 31.07 -45.59 -2.61
C VAL A 1 30.31 -44.56 -1.78
N PRO A 2 29.15 -44.02 -2.22
CA PRO A 2 28.61 -44.01 -3.59
C PRO A 2 29.48 -43.22 -4.58
N GLN A 3 28.90 -42.75 -5.69
CA GLN A 3 29.59 -42.07 -6.79
C GLN A 3 28.77 -40.89 -7.36
N TYR A 4 29.42 -40.09 -8.22
CA TYR A 4 28.93 -39.45 -9.45
C TYR A 4 27.68 -40.12 -10.10
N ILE A 5 26.93 -39.53 -11.05
CA ILE A 5 27.21 -38.39 -11.97
C ILE A 5 25.96 -37.43 -12.01
N GLN A 6 25.47 -36.72 -13.05
CA GLN A 6 25.77 -36.58 -14.50
C GLN A 6 25.39 -35.18 -15.04
N ARG A 7 25.68 -34.92 -16.31
CA ARG A 7 25.41 -33.68 -17.07
C ARG A 7 24.41 -33.96 -18.21
N TRP A 8 23.21 -33.39 -18.14
CA TRP A 8 22.17 -33.38 -19.18
C TRP A 8 21.41 -32.04 -19.10
N ARG A 9 20.86 -31.45 -20.15
CA ARG A 9 21.12 -31.51 -21.61
C ARG A 9 20.51 -30.22 -22.21
N LEU A 10 21.07 -29.69 -23.30
CA LEU A 10 20.37 -28.69 -24.12
C LEU A 10 19.31 -29.37 -24.99
N GLU A 11 18.04 -29.22 -24.64
CA GLU A 11 16.90 -29.50 -25.54
C GLU A 11 16.01 -28.26 -25.56
N ASN A 12 15.49 -27.92 -26.75
CA ASN A 12 14.84 -26.63 -27.01
C ASN A 12 13.32 -26.75 -26.84
N GLU A 13 12.75 -26.16 -25.80
CA GLU A 13 11.31 -25.92 -25.74
C GLU A 13 10.99 -24.53 -26.29
N THR A 14 10.55 -24.50 -27.55
CA THR A 14 9.98 -23.31 -28.19
C THR A 14 8.60 -23.03 -27.59
N VAL A 15 8.55 -22.23 -26.53
CA VAL A 15 7.29 -21.71 -26.00
C VAL A 15 6.62 -20.82 -27.06
N HIS A 16 5.62 -21.37 -27.74
CA HIS A 16 4.81 -20.66 -28.71
C HIS A 16 3.89 -19.65 -27.99
N ILE A 17 4.43 -18.47 -27.69
CA ILE A 17 3.62 -17.33 -27.29
C ILE A 17 2.89 -16.84 -28.55
N HIS A 18 1.69 -17.36 -28.79
CA HIS A 18 0.79 -16.77 -29.78
C HIS A 18 0.43 -15.34 -29.34
N SER A 19 0.12 -14.51 -30.33
CA SER A 19 -0.24 -13.11 -30.10
C SER A 19 -1.43 -12.96 -29.15
N ASP A 20 -1.40 -11.91 -28.33
CA ASP A 20 -2.34 -10.82 -28.62
C ASP A 20 -1.82 -9.43 -28.23
N THR A 21 -2.35 -8.46 -28.96
CA THR A 21 -1.84 -7.10 -29.16
C THR A 21 -1.73 -6.23 -27.91
N TYR A 22 -0.55 -5.62 -27.72
CA TYR A 22 -0.47 -4.14 -27.79
C TYR A 22 0.90 -3.71 -28.35
N ASN A 23 0.90 -3.01 -29.48
CA ASN A 23 2.10 -2.78 -30.29
C ASN A 23 2.46 -1.29 -30.31
N THR A 24 3.47 -0.89 -29.53
CA THR A 24 3.99 0.48 -29.48
C THR A 24 5.51 0.53 -29.47
N LYS A 25 6.13 0.06 -30.57
CA LYS A 25 7.46 0.55 -30.98
C LYS A 25 7.36 2.03 -31.38
N ILE A 26 7.27 2.93 -30.40
CA ILE A 26 7.47 4.36 -30.62
C ILE A 26 8.97 4.64 -30.52
N LEU A 27 9.51 5.32 -31.54
CA LEU A 27 10.91 5.71 -31.60
C LEU A 27 11.22 6.67 -30.44
N ILE A 28 12.21 6.32 -29.61
CA ILE A 28 12.65 7.13 -28.48
C ILE A 28 13.54 8.27 -29.02
N THR A 29 12.90 9.28 -29.62
CA THR A 29 13.52 10.58 -29.85
C THR A 29 13.62 11.35 -28.53
N SER A 30 14.59 12.26 -28.44
CA SER A 30 15.00 12.94 -27.20
C SER A 30 13.94 13.84 -26.52
N ALA A 31 12.71 13.86 -27.05
CA ALA A 31 11.55 14.52 -26.45
C ALA A 31 10.83 13.67 -25.39
N MET A 32 11.23 12.40 -25.16
CA MET A 32 10.69 11.56 -24.07
C MET A 32 11.20 11.96 -22.65
N ALA A 33 11.50 13.24 -22.45
CA ALA A 33 11.79 13.81 -21.14
C ALA A 33 10.48 14.21 -20.44
N ASN A 34 10.09 13.42 -19.44
CA ASN A 34 8.95 13.63 -18.53
C ASN A 34 7.54 13.49 -19.14
N LEU A 35 6.97 12.27 -19.10
CA LEU A 35 5.58 12.10 -18.63
C LEU A 35 5.27 10.67 -18.16
N LYS A 36 4.51 10.57 -17.05
CA LYS A 36 3.52 9.52 -16.76
C LYS A 36 3.97 8.04 -16.62
N LEU A 37 5.06 7.77 -15.90
CA LEU A 37 5.33 6.41 -15.35
C LEU A 37 5.29 6.33 -13.81
N THR A 38 5.30 7.47 -13.10
CA THR A 38 5.20 7.52 -11.63
C THR A 38 3.76 7.44 -11.11
N SER A 39 2.78 7.79 -11.96
CA SER A 39 1.35 7.95 -11.64
C SER A 39 0.58 6.63 -11.51
N ASN A 40 1.10 5.66 -10.74
CA ASN A 40 0.38 4.42 -10.43
C ASN A 40 0.88 3.77 -9.12
N ILE A 41 2.19 3.72 -8.90
CA ILE A 41 2.77 3.01 -7.74
C ILE A 41 2.31 3.57 -6.38
N LEU A 42 2.15 4.89 -6.27
CA LEU A 42 1.64 5.56 -5.06
C LEU A 42 0.14 5.34 -4.82
N GLU A 43 -0.59 4.85 -5.83
CA GLU A 43 -2.02 4.54 -5.72
C GLU A 43 -2.25 3.11 -5.21
N ILE A 44 -1.29 2.18 -5.40
CA ILE A 44 -1.36 0.77 -4.98
C ILE A 44 -0.57 0.43 -3.71
N VAL A 45 0.34 1.31 -3.27
CA VAL A 45 1.18 1.10 -2.06
C VAL A 45 0.47 1.62 -0.81
N CYS A 46 0.36 0.79 0.23
CA CYS A 46 -0.18 1.19 1.53
C CYS A 46 0.75 2.17 2.26
N ARG A 47 0.21 3.32 2.66
CA ARG A 47 0.90 4.39 3.40
C ARG A 47 1.50 3.95 4.75
N VAL A 48 0.95 2.90 5.37
CA VAL A 48 1.35 2.42 6.70
C VAL A 48 2.43 1.32 6.64
N CYS A 49 2.32 0.37 5.71
CA CYS A 49 3.23 -0.79 5.64
C CYS A 49 4.13 -0.84 4.40
N LEU A 50 3.99 0.12 3.48
CA LEU A 50 4.73 0.25 2.21
C LEU A 50 4.66 -0.96 1.26
N LYS A 51 3.72 -1.89 1.49
CA LYS A 51 3.43 -3.02 0.60
C LYS A 51 2.38 -2.63 -0.44
N MET A 52 2.42 -3.27 -1.61
CA MET A 52 1.36 -3.19 -2.61
C MET A 52 0.16 -4.04 -2.21
N HIS A 53 -1.05 -3.55 -2.43
CA HIS A 53 -2.30 -4.26 -2.16
C HIS A 53 -3.35 -3.93 -3.22
N GLU A 54 -4.20 -4.90 -3.56
CA GLU A 54 -5.36 -4.69 -4.42
C GLU A 54 -6.48 -3.99 -3.63
N GLU A 55 -6.94 -4.60 -2.54
CA GLU A 55 -7.92 -4.00 -1.62
C GLU A 55 -7.30 -2.95 -0.70
N ARG A 56 -7.84 -1.73 -0.78
CA ARG A 56 -7.35 -0.55 -0.07
C ARG A 56 -8.36 0.60 -0.10
N TYR A 57 -8.25 1.50 0.87
CA TYR A 57 -9.11 2.67 1.05
C TYR A 57 -8.29 3.95 0.92
N ASN A 58 -8.83 4.99 0.28
CA ASN A 58 -8.18 6.31 0.26
C ASN A 58 -8.43 7.02 1.59
N ILE A 59 -7.35 7.35 2.30
CA ILE A 59 -7.40 7.89 3.67
C ILE A 59 -8.00 9.29 3.76
N PHE A 60 -8.12 10.01 2.64
CA PHE A 60 -8.72 11.34 2.55
C PHE A 60 -10.17 11.35 2.03
N GLU A 61 -10.76 10.17 1.80
CA GLU A 61 -12.11 9.99 1.23
C GLU A 61 -12.96 8.98 2.02
N HIS A 62 -12.33 8.07 2.76
CA HIS A 62 -13.00 7.08 3.59
C HIS A 62 -13.02 7.52 5.06
N SER A 63 -14.12 7.18 5.74
CA SER A 63 -14.34 7.50 7.15
C SER A 63 -14.90 6.28 7.89
N GLU A 64 -14.45 6.09 9.13
CA GLU A 64 -14.96 5.07 10.07
C GLU A 64 -15.40 5.79 11.34
N HIS A 65 -16.50 5.38 11.98
CA HIS A 65 -17.02 6.03 13.21
C HIS A 65 -17.19 7.57 13.10
N ASN A 66 -17.53 8.09 11.91
CA ASN A 66 -17.60 9.52 11.57
C ASN A 66 -16.25 10.29 11.68
N ARG A 67 -15.11 9.59 11.69
CA ARG A 67 -13.75 10.14 11.59
C ARG A 67 -13.13 9.79 10.24
N LEU A 68 -12.38 10.72 9.64
CA LEU A 68 -11.62 10.46 8.42
C LEU A 68 -10.45 9.53 8.75
N LEU A 69 -10.11 8.58 7.87
CA LEU A 69 -9.00 7.65 8.16
C LEU A 69 -7.65 8.39 8.32
N ALA A 70 -7.45 9.51 7.61
CA ALA A 70 -6.28 10.37 7.80
C ALA A 70 -6.20 10.94 9.23
N ASP A 71 -7.33 11.37 9.82
CA ASP A 71 -7.39 11.86 11.20
C ASP A 71 -7.01 10.73 12.16
N MET A 72 -7.60 9.54 12.00
CA MET A 72 -7.29 8.36 12.81
C MET A 72 -5.80 7.97 12.75
N VAL A 73 -5.19 8.03 11.56
CA VAL A 73 -3.74 7.77 11.37
C VAL A 73 -2.89 8.78 12.13
N ILE A 74 -3.21 10.08 12.04
CA ILE A 74 -2.49 11.14 12.77
C ILE A 74 -2.68 10.93 14.29
N GLU A 75 -3.90 10.64 14.72
CA GLU A 75 -4.31 10.46 16.12
C GLU A 75 -3.72 9.23 16.82
N ILE A 76 -3.26 8.22 16.07
CA ILE A 76 -2.74 6.95 16.60
C ILE A 76 -1.24 6.80 16.36
N ILE A 77 -0.77 7.11 15.16
CA ILE A 77 0.63 6.87 14.77
C ILE A 77 1.51 8.10 15.08
N SER A 78 0.92 9.26 15.41
CA SER A 78 1.63 10.53 15.64
C SER A 78 2.47 11.01 14.46
N ILE A 79 2.15 10.55 13.25
CA ILE A 79 2.78 10.96 11.98
C ILE A 79 1.82 11.88 11.26
N GLN A 80 2.29 13.07 10.86
CA GLN A 80 1.49 13.99 10.06
C GLN A 80 1.29 13.44 8.64
N VAL A 81 0.07 13.54 8.13
CA VAL A 81 -0.32 13.10 6.78
C VAL A 81 -1.02 14.28 6.11
N LEU A 82 -0.60 14.67 4.89
CA LEU A 82 -1.18 15.80 4.17
C LEU A 82 -1.63 15.37 2.77
N LYS A 83 -2.69 16.02 2.24
CA LYS A 83 -3.22 15.67 0.92
C LYS A 83 -2.18 15.85 -0.19
N ASP A 84 -1.24 16.77 -0.01
CA ASP A 84 -0.23 17.15 -1.02
C ASP A 84 1.20 16.71 -0.67
N ASP A 85 1.40 15.85 0.34
CA ASP A 85 2.74 15.39 0.78
C ASP A 85 3.53 14.50 -0.21
N GLY A 86 3.01 14.26 -1.43
CA GLY A 86 3.65 13.41 -2.44
C GLY A 86 3.77 11.92 -2.10
N LEU A 87 3.31 11.48 -0.93
CA LEU A 87 3.37 10.09 -0.46
C LEU A 87 2.02 9.37 -0.69
N PRO A 88 1.96 8.03 -0.54
CA PRO A 88 0.75 7.27 -0.82
C PRO A 88 -0.47 7.76 -0.02
N LYS A 89 -1.64 7.69 -0.66
CA LYS A 89 -2.94 8.12 -0.12
C LYS A 89 -3.83 6.94 0.30
N THR A 90 -3.37 5.71 0.11
CA THR A 90 -4.15 4.50 0.37
C THR A 90 -3.67 3.75 1.61
N ILE A 91 -4.60 3.11 2.33
CA ILE A 91 -4.34 2.16 3.41
C ILE A 91 -4.95 0.82 3.03
N CYS A 92 -4.21 -0.28 3.17
CA CYS A 92 -4.74 -1.62 2.91
C CYS A 92 -5.61 -2.12 4.08
N THR A 93 -6.51 -3.06 3.80
CA THR A 93 -7.43 -3.71 4.76
C THR A 93 -6.72 -4.11 6.07
N ASN A 94 -5.62 -4.86 5.98
CA ASN A 94 -4.83 -5.31 7.14
C ASN A 94 -4.20 -4.18 7.98
N CYS A 95 -4.04 -2.96 7.44
CA CYS A 95 -3.58 -1.80 8.19
C CYS A 95 -4.77 -0.95 8.70
N PHE A 96 -5.91 -0.99 8.04
CA PHE A 96 -7.14 -0.33 8.45
C PHE A 96 -7.78 -1.01 9.67
N GLU A 97 -7.92 -2.34 9.69
CA GLU A 97 -8.49 -3.04 10.85
C GLU A 97 -7.58 -2.87 12.09
N ARG A 98 -6.25 -2.94 11.93
CA ARG A 98 -5.30 -2.63 13.02
C ARG A 98 -5.34 -1.16 13.49
N LEU A 99 -5.75 -0.24 12.62
CA LEU A 99 -5.96 1.17 12.98
C LEU A 99 -7.25 1.32 13.80
N LYS A 100 -8.31 0.58 13.46
CA LYS A 100 -9.57 0.51 14.22
C LYS A 100 -9.35 -0.06 15.61
N GLU A 101 -8.74 -1.25 15.72
CA GLU A 101 -8.37 -1.88 17.00
C GLU A 101 -7.61 -0.91 17.93
N ALA A 102 -6.64 -0.18 17.38
CA ALA A 102 -5.84 0.80 18.12
C ALA A 102 -6.65 2.06 18.50
N TYR A 103 -7.54 2.53 17.62
CA TYR A 103 -8.38 3.69 17.85
C TYR A 103 -9.46 3.42 18.91
N ASP A 104 -10.12 2.26 18.84
CA ASP A 104 -11.11 1.84 19.83
C ASP A 104 -10.47 1.65 21.22
N PHE A 105 -9.27 1.06 21.27
CA PHE A 105 -8.47 0.98 22.50
C PHE A 105 -8.06 2.36 23.05
N LYS A 106 -7.64 3.29 22.17
CA LYS A 106 -7.35 4.69 22.57
C LYS A 106 -8.60 5.35 23.17
N THR A 107 -9.75 5.25 22.52
CA THR A 107 -11.01 5.85 22.99
C THR A 107 -11.40 5.30 24.37
N LEU A 108 -11.37 3.97 24.54
CA LEU A 108 -11.62 3.31 25.83
C LEU A 108 -10.66 3.81 26.93
N ALA A 109 -9.37 3.97 26.63
CA ALA A 109 -8.37 4.43 27.58
C ALA A 109 -8.57 5.91 27.98
N VAL A 110 -8.90 6.78 27.00
CA VAL A 110 -9.18 8.21 27.24
C VAL A 110 -10.42 8.36 28.12
N GLU A 111 -11.54 7.75 27.75
CA GLU A 111 -12.79 7.78 28.53
C GLU A 111 -12.57 7.25 29.96
N SER A 112 -11.77 6.19 30.13
CA SER A 112 -11.48 5.61 31.44
C SER A 112 -10.67 6.57 32.31
N ASN A 113 -9.66 7.24 31.75
CA ASN A 113 -8.89 8.28 32.44
C ASN A 113 -9.75 9.51 32.80
N GLU A 114 -10.68 9.92 31.94
CA GLU A 114 -11.62 11.01 32.24
C GLU A 114 -12.57 10.65 33.39
N LYS A 115 -13.19 9.47 33.32
CA LYS A 115 -14.07 8.94 34.39
C LYS A 115 -13.30 8.83 35.71
N LEU A 116 -12.08 8.29 35.70
CA LEU A 116 -11.22 8.22 36.90
C LEU A 116 -10.93 9.59 37.52
N ARG A 117 -10.72 10.64 36.70
CA ARG A 117 -10.49 12.01 37.18
C ARG A 117 -11.73 12.68 37.78
N SER A 118 -12.93 12.21 37.43
CA SER A 118 -14.17 12.72 38.02
C SER A 118 -14.46 12.21 39.45
N PHE A 119 -13.64 11.26 39.95
CA PHE A 119 -13.69 10.76 41.33
C PHE A 119 -12.63 11.39 42.26
N CYS A 120 -11.93 12.44 41.82
CA CYS A 120 -10.87 13.14 42.57
C CYS A 120 -11.21 14.62 42.80
#